data_AF-A0A351MCJ7-F1
#
_entry.id   AF-A0A351MCJ7-F1
#
_cell.length_a   1.000
_cell.length_b   1.000
_cell.length_c   1.000
_cell.angle_alpha   90.00
_cell.angle_beta   90.00
_cell.angle_gamma   90.00
#
_symmetry.space_group_name_H-M   'P 1'
#
loop_
_entity.id
_entity.type
_entity.pdbx_description
1 polymer ?
#
loop_
_entity_poly.entity_id
_entity_poly.type
_entity_poly.pdbx_seq_one_letter_code
_entity_poly.pdbx_strand_id
1 'polypeptide(L)'
;MFQQVIVPLPRVRSIFFDMPVHLDPLTLPEVKAVMERRYTLLAVPNKAWIKPVDDIVVESLYQTFSGKIRYVMNAITSLVSHLPDSYARTLSLEEARTLLQGIARSQVRSLLHGAEEAVFLEAAALGRFTNTQLATRTGKSKQQIQKYLKSWLALNIVAHREREGRQQFYETDPRFAVLRSDVA
;
A
#
# COMPACT_ATOMS: atom_id res chain seq x y z
N MET A 1 -20.21 55.18 -15.88
CA MET A 1 -18.96 54.41 -15.78
C MET A 1 -19.23 53.29 -14.78
N PHE A 2 -19.23 52.03 -15.22
CA PHE A 2 -19.75 50.88 -14.47
C PHE A 2 -18.86 50.53 -13.26
N GLN A 3 -19.43 50.60 -12.05
CA GLN A 3 -18.92 49.85 -10.89
C GLN A 3 -19.30 48.39 -11.07
N GLN A 4 -18.32 47.55 -11.44
CA GLN A 4 -18.51 46.10 -11.40
C GLN A 4 -18.58 45.67 -9.93
N VAL A 5 -19.79 45.38 -9.47
CA VAL A 5 -20.01 44.61 -8.25
C VAL A 5 -19.51 43.20 -8.51
N ILE A 6 -18.39 42.83 -7.89
CA ILE A 6 -17.95 41.43 -7.84
C ILE A 6 -18.91 40.72 -6.89
N VAL A 7 -19.94 40.06 -7.45
CA VAL A 7 -20.79 39.16 -6.68
C VAL A 7 -19.92 38.00 -6.21
N PRO A 8 -19.82 37.70 -4.90
CA PRO A 8 -19.14 36.50 -4.46
C PRO A 8 -19.92 35.29 -4.98
N LEU A 9 -19.30 34.52 -5.88
CA LEU A 9 -19.83 33.24 -6.32
C LEU A 9 -20.20 32.41 -5.08
N PRO A 10 -21.40 31.78 -5.04
CA PRO A 10 -21.80 30.97 -3.90
C PRO A 10 -20.73 29.91 -3.64
N ARG A 11 -20.20 29.90 -2.40
CA ARG A 11 -19.19 28.94 -1.99
C ARG A 11 -19.77 27.55 -2.22
N VAL A 12 -19.07 26.70 -2.97
CA VAL A 12 -19.46 25.33 -3.38
C VAL A 12 -20.01 24.45 -2.23
N ARG A 13 -19.72 24.79 -0.97
CA ARG A 13 -20.33 24.15 0.21
C ARG A 13 -21.84 24.34 0.33
N SER A 14 -22.46 25.29 -0.36
CA SER A 14 -23.92 25.54 -0.28
C SER A 14 -24.76 24.75 -1.29
N ILE A 15 -24.14 23.83 -2.04
CA ILE A 15 -24.82 23.00 -3.06
C ILE A 15 -24.91 21.52 -2.60
N PHE A 16 -24.14 21.15 -1.58
CA PHE A 16 -24.16 19.82 -0.97
C PHE A 16 -24.96 19.91 0.34
N PHE A 17 -26.24 19.55 0.29
CA PHE A 17 -27.14 19.54 1.44
C PHE A 17 -27.14 18.20 2.20
N ASP A 18 -26.44 17.19 1.67
CA ASP A 18 -26.42 15.85 2.24
C ASP A 18 -25.38 15.72 3.35
N MET A 19 -25.72 14.92 4.36
CA MET A 19 -24.79 14.54 5.41
C MET A 19 -23.67 13.68 4.80
N PRO A 20 -22.39 14.04 4.98
CA PRO A 20 -21.30 13.23 4.46
C PRO A 20 -21.32 11.86 5.14
N VAL A 21 -21.42 10.80 4.34
CA VAL A 21 -21.27 9.42 4.83
C VAL A 21 -19.78 9.17 5.06
N HIS A 22 -19.40 9.01 6.33
CA HIS A 22 -18.05 8.57 6.67
C HIS A 22 -18.03 7.04 6.72
N LEU A 23 -17.17 6.43 5.91
CA LEU A 23 -16.88 5.00 6.00
C LEU A 23 -15.56 4.82 6.73
N ASP A 24 -15.64 4.18 7.89
CA ASP A 24 -14.46 3.76 8.64
C ASP A 24 -13.79 2.54 7.97
N PRO A 25 -12.48 2.35 8.16
CA PRO A 25 -11.83 1.10 7.78
C PRO A 25 -12.49 -0.09 8.48
N LEU A 26 -12.58 -1.22 7.78
CA LEU A 26 -13.06 -2.47 8.38
C LEU A 26 -12.18 -2.84 9.57
N THR A 27 -12.80 -3.37 10.61
CA THR A 27 -12.13 -3.99 11.75
C THR A 27 -11.50 -5.34 11.36
N LEU A 28 -10.55 -5.82 12.15
CA LEU A 28 -9.92 -7.12 11.90
C LEU A 28 -10.93 -8.29 11.82
N PRO A 29 -11.93 -8.40 12.72
CA PRO A 29 -12.97 -9.44 12.59
C PRO A 29 -13.76 -9.34 11.30
N GLU A 30 -14.12 -8.13 10.85
CA GLU A 30 -14.82 -7.92 9.59
C GLU A 30 -13.96 -8.32 8.39
N VAL A 31 -12.66 -7.99 8.40
CA VAL A 31 -11.71 -8.43 7.38
C VAL A 31 -11.63 -9.96 7.33
N LYS A 32 -11.48 -10.64 8.48
CA LYS A 32 -11.45 -12.12 8.54
C LYS A 32 -12.76 -12.71 8.01
N ALA A 33 -13.91 -12.14 8.36
CA ALA A 33 -15.22 -12.59 7.88
C ALA A 33 -15.38 -12.42 6.35
N VAL A 34 -14.93 -11.29 5.79
CA VAL A 34 -14.93 -11.06 4.34
C VAL A 34 -14.04 -12.08 3.61
N MET A 35 -12.86 -12.38 4.16
CA MET A 35 -11.94 -13.37 3.59
C MET A 35 -12.54 -14.78 3.61
N GLU A 36 -13.10 -15.20 4.74
CA GLU A 36 -13.76 -16.50 4.89
C GLU A 36 -14.91 -16.65 3.89
N ARG A 37 -15.73 -15.60 3.76
CA ARG A 37 -16.83 -15.56 2.79
C ARG A 37 -16.32 -15.72 1.37
N ARG A 38 -15.23 -15.02 1.01
CA ARG A 38 -14.62 -15.14 -0.31
C ARG A 38 -14.11 -16.55 -0.58
N TYR A 39 -13.43 -17.18 0.38
CA TYR A 39 -12.94 -18.55 0.21
C TYR A 39 -14.08 -19.54 0.03
N THR A 40 -15.14 -19.40 0.84
CA THR A 40 -16.35 -20.22 0.71
C THR A 40 -17.00 -20.09 -0.66
N LEU A 41 -17.05 -18.88 -1.22
CA LEU A 41 -17.63 -18.63 -2.54
C LEU A 41 -16.77 -19.17 -3.69
N LEU A 42 -15.46 -19.25 -3.51
CA LEU A 42 -14.51 -19.78 -4.49
C LEU A 42 -14.28 -21.29 -4.33
N ALA A 43 -14.75 -21.89 -3.23
CA ALA A 43 -14.63 -23.30 -2.99
C ALA A 43 -15.47 -24.10 -4.00
N VAL A 44 -14.92 -25.22 -4.44
CA VAL A 44 -15.67 -26.16 -5.29
C VAL A 44 -16.75 -26.81 -4.43
N PRO A 45 -18.03 -26.77 -4.84
CA PRO A 45 -19.11 -27.41 -4.08
C PRO A 45 -18.81 -28.87 -3.80
N ASN A 46 -19.15 -29.32 -2.59
CA ASN A 46 -19.00 -30.72 -2.13
C ASN A 46 -17.54 -31.23 -2.09
N LYS A 47 -16.55 -30.33 -2.11
CA LYS A 47 -15.15 -30.68 -1.82
C LYS A 47 -14.70 -29.99 -0.55
N ALA A 48 -13.86 -30.69 0.22
CA ALA A 48 -13.08 -30.04 1.26
C ALA A 48 -12.17 -29.00 0.58
N TRP A 49 -12.15 -27.79 1.11
CA TRP A 49 -11.29 -26.72 0.62
C TRP A 49 -10.26 -26.36 1.69
N ILE A 50 -9.11 -25.89 1.22
CA ILE A 50 -7.97 -25.53 2.05
C ILE A 50 -7.88 -24.00 2.04
N LYS A 51 -7.76 -23.38 3.22
CA LYS A 51 -7.51 -21.94 3.31
C LYS A 51 -6.18 -21.63 2.61
N PRO A 52 -6.11 -20.62 1.73
CA PRO A 52 -4.85 -20.28 1.07
C PRO A 52 -3.74 -19.82 2.03
N VAL A 53 -4.13 -19.13 3.11
CA VAL A 53 -3.24 -18.55 4.11
C VAL A 53 -3.82 -18.73 5.51
N ASP A 54 -2.97 -18.81 6.53
CA ASP A 54 -3.42 -18.84 7.92
C ASP A 54 -4.06 -17.51 8.34
N ASP A 55 -4.95 -17.55 9.34
CA ASP A 55 -5.62 -16.36 9.86
C ASP A 55 -4.61 -15.32 10.42
N ILE A 56 -3.45 -15.77 10.91
CA ILE A 56 -2.35 -14.90 11.35
C ILE A 56 -1.72 -14.12 10.19
N VAL A 57 -1.74 -14.67 8.97
CA VAL A 57 -1.31 -13.94 7.77
C VAL A 57 -2.28 -12.81 7.47
N VAL A 58 -3.60 -13.08 7.54
CA VAL A 58 -4.63 -12.05 7.34
C VAL A 58 -4.47 -10.93 8.36
N GLU A 59 -4.18 -11.27 9.61
CA GLU A 59 -3.92 -10.31 10.68
C GLU A 59 -2.66 -9.48 10.45
N SER A 60 -1.55 -10.10 10.07
CA SER A 60 -0.32 -9.38 9.71
C SER A 60 -0.54 -8.42 8.55
N LEU A 61 -1.26 -8.84 7.50
CA LEU A 61 -1.59 -7.98 6.36
C LEU A 61 -2.57 -6.86 6.74
N TYR A 62 -3.53 -7.14 7.63
CA TYR A 62 -4.42 -6.13 8.18
C TYR A 62 -3.63 -5.00 8.85
N GLN A 63 -2.67 -5.35 9.70
CA GLN A 63 -1.80 -4.36 10.37
C GLN A 63 -0.93 -3.61 9.34
N THR A 64 -0.31 -4.34 8.41
CA THR A 64 0.54 -3.79 7.36
C THR A 64 -0.17 -2.74 6.51
N PHE A 65 -1.44 -2.98 6.18
CA PHE A 65 -2.23 -2.09 5.32
C PHE A 65 -3.24 -1.24 6.08
N SER A 66 -3.18 -1.25 7.41
CA SER A 66 -4.06 -0.47 8.31
C SER A 66 -5.56 -0.66 7.98
N GLY A 67 -6.00 -1.91 7.88
CA GLY A 67 -7.41 -2.25 7.63
C GLY A 67 -7.93 -2.02 6.21
N LYS A 68 -7.09 -1.56 5.27
CA LYS A 68 -7.49 -1.36 3.87
C LYS A 68 -7.64 -2.70 3.15
N ILE A 69 -8.85 -3.27 3.22
CA ILE A 69 -9.19 -4.62 2.72
C ILE A 69 -8.75 -4.91 1.29
N ARG A 70 -8.79 -3.91 0.39
CA ARG A 70 -8.32 -4.07 -1.00
C ARG A 70 -6.87 -4.54 -1.06
N TYR A 71 -5.98 -3.96 -0.24
CA TYR A 71 -4.56 -4.34 -0.23
C TYR A 71 -4.35 -5.70 0.40
N VAL A 72 -5.09 -6.04 1.47
CA VAL A 72 -5.08 -7.38 2.07
C VAL A 72 -5.47 -8.43 1.01
N MET A 73 -6.59 -8.22 0.31
CA MET A 73 -7.07 -9.13 -0.72
C MET A 73 -6.12 -9.23 -1.92
N ASN A 74 -5.52 -8.12 -2.35
CA ASN A 74 -4.56 -8.11 -3.45
C ASN A 74 -3.26 -8.82 -3.08
N ALA A 75 -2.78 -8.69 -1.83
CA ALA A 75 -1.61 -9.39 -1.34
C ALA A 75 -1.86 -10.91 -1.31
N ILE A 76 -3.01 -11.35 -0.77
CA ILE A 76 -3.38 -12.78 -0.77
C ILE A 76 -3.56 -13.31 -2.18
N THR A 77 -4.21 -12.55 -3.07
CA THR A 77 -4.34 -12.93 -4.49
C THR A 77 -2.95 -13.07 -5.13
N SER A 78 -2.05 -12.12 -4.87
CA SER A 78 -0.67 -12.18 -5.40
C SER A 78 0.08 -13.40 -4.88
N LEU A 79 -0.07 -13.75 -3.59
CA LEU A 79 0.49 -14.97 -3.03
C LEU A 79 0.03 -16.18 -3.83
N VAL A 80 -1.28 -16.37 -3.94
CA VAL A 80 -1.88 -17.54 -4.62
C VAL A 80 -1.47 -17.61 -6.08
N SER A 81 -1.46 -16.49 -6.81
CA SER A 81 -1.05 -16.45 -8.22
C SER A 81 0.43 -16.79 -8.48
N HIS A 82 1.29 -16.75 -7.45
CA HIS A 82 2.71 -17.10 -7.57
C HIS A 82 3.04 -18.49 -7.01
N LEU A 83 2.05 -19.21 -6.48
CA LEU A 83 2.23 -20.60 -6.06
C LEU A 83 2.14 -21.53 -7.28
N PRO A 84 2.89 -22.65 -7.29
CA PRO A 84 2.71 -23.66 -8.30
C PRO A 84 1.35 -24.35 -8.14
N ASP A 85 0.77 -24.85 -9.23
CA ASP A 85 -0.53 -25.55 -9.21
C ASP A 85 -0.56 -26.78 -8.27
N SER A 86 0.61 -27.37 -8.00
CA SER A 86 0.77 -28.49 -7.07
C SER A 86 0.71 -28.08 -5.58
N TYR A 87 0.62 -26.79 -5.27
CA TYR A 87 0.64 -26.30 -3.90
C TYR A 87 -0.73 -26.53 -3.23
N ALA A 88 -0.77 -27.47 -2.28
CA ALA A 88 -2.02 -27.96 -1.68
C ALA A 88 -2.02 -27.85 -0.14
N ARG A 89 -1.46 -26.78 0.42
CA ARG A 89 -1.47 -26.51 1.87
C ARG A 89 -1.70 -25.05 2.17
N THR A 90 -2.07 -24.75 3.41
CA THR A 90 -2.16 -23.37 3.89
C THR A 90 -0.76 -22.76 3.99
N LEU A 91 -0.59 -21.50 3.52
CA LEU A 91 0.64 -20.75 3.73
C LEU A 91 0.74 -20.24 5.17
N SER A 92 1.88 -20.53 5.81
CA SER A 92 2.25 -19.95 7.09
C SER A 92 2.67 -18.47 6.95
N LEU A 93 2.75 -17.77 8.08
CA LEU A 93 3.19 -16.37 8.11
C LEU A 93 4.57 -16.14 7.48
N GLU A 94 5.55 -16.96 7.85
CA GLU A 94 6.92 -16.82 7.38
C GLU A 94 7.03 -17.04 5.86
N GLU A 95 6.32 -18.05 5.34
CA GLU A 95 6.27 -18.34 3.90
C GLU A 95 5.57 -17.22 3.14
N ALA A 96 4.42 -16.77 3.62
CA ALA A 96 3.68 -15.67 3.02
C ALA A 96 4.50 -14.38 3.01
N ARG A 97 5.18 -14.05 4.10
CA ARG A 97 6.04 -12.88 4.22
C ARG A 97 7.19 -12.95 3.23
N THR A 98 7.90 -14.07 3.19
CA THR A 98 9.05 -14.27 2.30
C THR A 98 8.63 -14.14 0.84
N LEU A 99 7.52 -14.78 0.46
CA LEU A 99 7.02 -14.75 -0.91
C LEU A 99 6.53 -13.34 -1.29
N LEU A 100 5.77 -12.66 -0.44
CA LEU A 100 5.32 -11.28 -0.68
C LEU A 100 6.49 -10.30 -0.83
N GLN A 101 7.51 -10.42 0.01
CA GLN A 101 8.71 -9.60 -0.11
C GLN A 101 9.45 -9.88 -1.42
N GLY A 102 9.54 -11.14 -1.84
CA GLY A 102 10.09 -11.52 -3.14
C GLY A 102 9.32 -10.89 -4.30
N ILE A 103 7.99 -11.01 -4.30
CA ILE A 103 7.09 -10.43 -5.31
C ILE A 103 7.28 -8.90 -5.36
N ALA A 104 7.22 -8.23 -4.21
CA ALA A 104 7.37 -6.78 -4.13
C ALA A 104 8.74 -6.31 -4.64
N ARG A 105 9.84 -6.99 -4.27
CA ARG A 105 11.18 -6.70 -4.79
C ARG A 105 11.27 -6.89 -6.30
N SER A 106 10.65 -7.95 -6.83
CA SER A 106 10.59 -8.20 -8.27
C SER A 106 9.84 -7.08 -9.01
N GLN A 107 8.73 -6.61 -8.43
CA GLN A 107 7.99 -5.47 -8.99
C GLN A 107 8.84 -4.19 -8.98
N VAL A 108 9.56 -3.90 -7.89
CA VAL A 108 10.48 -2.74 -7.85
C VAL A 108 11.55 -2.85 -8.95
N ARG A 109 12.17 -4.02 -9.11
CA ARG A 109 13.19 -4.29 -10.15
C ARG A 109 12.67 -4.14 -11.58
N SER A 110 11.39 -4.43 -11.79
CA SER A 110 10.75 -4.26 -13.09
C SER A 110 10.49 -2.78 -13.44
N LEU A 111 10.46 -1.90 -12.43
CA LEU A 111 10.13 -0.48 -12.58
C LEU A 111 11.37 0.42 -12.51
N LEU A 112 12.33 0.06 -11.65
CA LEU A 112 13.49 0.86 -11.31
C LEU A 112 14.77 0.05 -11.51
N HIS A 113 15.86 0.75 -11.87
CA HIS A 113 17.11 0.10 -12.19
C HIS A 113 18.31 0.74 -11.49
N GLY A 114 19.32 -0.07 -11.20
CA GLY A 114 20.61 0.37 -10.66
C GLY A 114 20.47 1.08 -9.32
N ALA A 115 21.12 2.25 -9.19
CA ALA A 115 21.14 2.99 -7.93
C ALA A 115 19.76 3.52 -7.50
N GLU A 116 18.81 3.69 -8.42
CA GLU A 116 17.46 4.16 -8.10
C GLU A 116 16.66 3.07 -7.35
N GLU A 117 16.79 1.81 -7.75
CA GLU A 117 16.19 0.66 -7.08
C GLU A 117 16.62 0.59 -5.62
N ALA A 118 17.93 0.64 -5.36
CA ALA A 118 18.48 0.53 -4.01
C ALA A 118 17.97 1.65 -3.09
N VAL A 119 17.88 2.89 -3.60
CA VAL A 119 17.34 4.02 -2.84
C VAL A 119 15.84 3.86 -2.60
N PHE A 120 15.09 3.35 -3.57
CA PHE A 120 13.66 3.10 -3.39
C PHE A 120 13.39 2.02 -2.33
N LEU A 121 14.19 0.96 -2.28
CA LEU A 121 14.04 -0.08 -1.25
C LEU A 121 14.23 0.49 0.16
N GLU A 122 15.17 1.42 0.36
CA GLU A 122 15.33 2.13 1.63
C GLU A 122 14.15 3.06 1.93
N ALA A 123 13.57 3.69 0.91
CA ALA A 123 12.36 4.50 1.05
C ALA A 123 11.14 3.65 1.45
N ALA A 124 10.99 2.46 0.85
CA ALA A 124 9.93 1.51 1.17
C ALA A 124 10.08 0.97 2.60
N ALA A 125 11.31 0.68 3.04
CA ALA A 125 11.60 0.28 4.41
C ALA A 125 11.23 1.36 5.43
N LEU A 126 11.43 2.64 5.10
CA LEU A 126 10.99 3.77 5.94
C LEU A 126 9.46 3.95 5.95
N GLY A 127 8.78 3.58 4.86
CA GLY A 127 7.34 3.81 4.67
C GLY A 127 7.03 5.28 4.39
N ARG A 128 7.19 6.14 5.41
CA ARG A 128 7.04 7.60 5.36
C ARG A 128 8.41 8.26 5.51
N PHE A 129 8.75 9.20 4.63
CA PHE A 129 10.09 9.80 4.62
C PHE A 129 10.10 11.23 4.09
N THR A 130 11.20 11.94 4.38
CA THR A 130 11.57 13.20 3.75
C THR A 130 12.83 13.02 2.90
N ASN A 131 13.10 13.94 1.97
CA ASN A 131 14.33 13.91 1.17
C ASN A 131 15.60 13.93 2.05
N THR A 132 15.57 14.63 3.17
CA THR A 132 16.71 14.71 4.08
C THR A 132 16.96 13.37 4.76
N GLN A 133 15.91 12.73 5.29
CA GLN A 133 16.05 11.40 5.92
C GLN A 133 16.57 10.36 4.93
N LEU A 134 16.01 10.34 3.72
CA LEU A 134 16.43 9.37 2.70
C LEU A 134 17.85 9.62 2.20
N ALA A 135 18.26 10.89 2.03
CA ALA A 135 19.63 11.26 1.70
C ALA A 135 20.63 10.78 2.77
N THR A 136 20.33 11.00 4.05
CA THR A 136 21.17 10.53 5.17
C THR A 136 21.29 9.02 5.17
N ARG A 137 20.17 8.30 4.99
CA ARG A 137 20.14 6.83 5.05
C ARG A 137 20.87 6.16 3.88
N THR A 138 20.82 6.78 2.70
CA THR A 138 21.40 6.19 1.46
C THR A 138 22.77 6.77 1.09
N GLY A 139 23.23 7.80 1.80
CA GLY A 139 24.45 8.55 1.47
C GLY A 139 24.38 9.32 0.15
N LYS A 140 23.20 9.43 -0.47
CA LYS A 140 23.00 10.15 -1.74
C LYS A 140 22.75 11.65 -1.51
N SER A 141 23.07 12.46 -2.51
CA SER A 141 22.79 13.90 -2.44
C SER A 141 21.28 14.17 -2.51
N LYS A 142 20.81 15.24 -1.86
CA LYS A 142 19.40 15.65 -1.91
C LYS A 142 18.91 15.94 -3.33
N GLN A 143 19.79 16.43 -4.21
CA GLN A 143 19.47 16.65 -5.62
C GLN A 143 19.21 15.34 -6.37
N GLN A 144 20.02 14.32 -6.11
CA GLN A 144 19.83 12.98 -6.68
C GLN A 144 18.54 12.34 -6.18
N ILE A 145 18.25 12.43 -4.87
CA ILE A 145 16.97 11.98 -4.31
C ILE A 145 15.80 12.70 -4.98
N GLN A 146 15.87 14.02 -5.15
CA GLN A 146 14.81 14.78 -5.82
C GLN A 146 14.60 14.36 -7.29
N LYS A 147 15.67 13.97 -8.00
CA LYS A 147 15.57 13.41 -9.35
C LYS A 147 14.80 12.10 -9.35
N TYR A 148 15.16 11.15 -8.49
CA TYR A 148 14.44 9.88 -8.36
C TYR A 148 12.99 10.07 -7.94
N LEU A 149 12.73 10.98 -7.00
CA LEU A 149 11.39 11.26 -6.52
C LEU A 149 10.44 11.72 -7.63
N LYS A 150 10.92 12.53 -8.58
CA LYS A 150 10.12 12.92 -9.76
C LYS A 150 9.72 11.70 -10.61
N SER A 151 10.65 10.78 -10.82
CA SER A 151 10.40 9.49 -11.50
C SER A 151 9.36 8.67 -10.73
N TRP A 152 9.53 8.53 -9.42
CA TRP A 152 8.65 7.74 -8.56
C TRP A 152 7.23 8.28 -8.47
N LEU A 153 7.07 9.61 -8.43
CA LEU A 153 5.78 10.28 -8.48
C LEU A 153 5.09 10.02 -9.83
N ALA A 154 5.83 10.10 -10.95
CA ALA A 154 5.28 9.82 -12.27
C ALA A 154 4.86 8.35 -12.44
N LEU A 155 5.58 7.42 -11.80
CA LEU A 155 5.25 6.00 -11.78
C LEU A 155 4.17 5.62 -10.73
N ASN A 156 3.66 6.59 -9.97
CA ASN A 156 2.70 6.39 -8.88
C ASN A 156 3.17 5.34 -7.84
N ILE A 157 4.48 5.27 -7.58
CA ILE A 157 5.04 4.38 -6.56
C ILE A 157 5.39 5.10 -5.25
N VAL A 158 5.29 6.43 -5.27
CA VAL A 158 5.36 7.33 -4.13
C VAL A 158 4.26 8.39 -4.29
N ALA A 159 3.69 8.86 -3.18
CA ALA A 159 2.74 9.96 -3.15
C ALA A 159 3.18 11.06 -2.18
N HIS A 160 2.74 12.29 -2.44
CA HIS A 160 2.79 13.35 -1.45
C HIS A 160 1.77 13.06 -0.34
N ARG A 161 2.18 13.23 0.92
CA ARG A 161 1.26 13.15 2.06
C ARG A 161 0.95 14.52 2.61
N GLU A 162 1.89 15.03 3.40
CA GLU A 162 1.66 16.21 4.22
C GLU A 162 2.89 17.11 4.18
N ARG A 163 2.65 18.39 4.44
CA ARG A 163 3.70 19.36 4.66
C ARG A 163 3.58 19.85 6.09
N GLU A 164 4.54 19.49 6.93
CA GLU A 164 4.65 20.00 8.29
C GLU A 164 5.70 21.11 8.30
N GLY A 165 5.25 22.36 8.34
CA GLY A 165 6.10 23.53 8.24
C GLY A 165 6.91 23.60 6.94
N ARG A 166 8.24 23.48 7.04
CA ARG A 166 9.15 23.48 5.88
C ARG A 166 9.46 22.07 5.36
N GLN A 167 9.04 21.02 6.07
CA GLN A 167 9.33 19.64 5.67
C GLN A 167 8.20 19.07 4.82
N GLN A 168 8.57 18.50 3.68
CA GLN A 168 7.66 17.78 2.79
C GLN A 168 7.81 16.28 3.05
N PHE A 169 6.70 15.62 3.40
CA PHE A 169 6.65 14.18 3.58
C PHE A 169 6.11 13.47 2.35
N TYR A 170 6.73 12.32 2.10
CA TYR A 170 6.38 11.39 1.05
C TYR A 170 6.07 10.04 1.69
N GLU A 171 5.20 9.27 1.05
CA GLU A 171 4.93 7.88 1.44
C GLU A 171 5.02 6.99 0.20
N THR A 172 5.60 5.81 0.38
CA THR A 172 5.57 4.77 -0.66
C THR A 172 4.16 4.24 -0.86
N ASP A 173 3.85 3.76 -2.07
CA ASP A 173 2.56 3.13 -2.33
C ASP A 173 2.34 1.95 -1.35
N PRO A 174 1.14 1.81 -0.74
CA PRO A 174 0.89 0.79 0.26
C PRO A 174 1.24 -0.62 -0.18
N ARG A 175 1.22 -0.95 -1.48
CA ARG A 175 1.61 -2.28 -1.98
C ARG A 175 3.06 -2.67 -1.62
N PHE A 176 3.92 -1.69 -1.38
CA PHE A 176 5.32 -1.91 -0.98
C PHE A 176 5.51 -1.94 0.55
N ALA A 177 4.45 -1.77 1.35
CA ALA A 177 4.53 -1.79 2.81
C ALA A 177 5.03 -3.14 3.37
N VAL A 178 4.87 -4.24 2.62
CA VAL A 178 5.41 -5.57 2.96
C VAL A 178 6.95 -5.61 3.00
N LEU A 179 7.62 -4.61 2.43
CA LEU A 179 9.08 -4.46 2.45
C LEU A 179 9.60 -3.80 3.74
N ARG A 180 8.71 -3.36 4.65
CA ARG A 180 9.10 -2.75 5.92
C ARG A 180 9.67 -3.81 6.86
N SER A 181 10.76 -3.47 7.54
CA SER A 181 11.47 -4.36 8.47
C SER A 181 10.64 -4.69 9.71
N ASP A 182 9.73 -3.79 10.09
CA ASP A 182 9.11 -3.76 11.42
C ASP A 182 7.72 -4.41 11.48
N VAL A 183 7.29 -5.11 10.44
CA VAL A 183 6.05 -5.90 10.49
C VAL A 183 6.37 -7.24 11.17
N ALA A 184 6.32 -7.23 12.51
CA ALA A 184 6.32 -8.41 13.38
C ALA A 184 5.12 -8.30 14.32
#